data_AF-A0A9E2R497-F1
#
_entry.id   AF-A0A9E2R497-F1
#
_cell.length_a   1.000
_cell.length_b   1.000
_cell.length_c   1.000
_cell.angle_alpha   90.00
_cell.angle_beta   90.00
_cell.angle_gamma   90.00
#
_symmetry.space_group_name_H-M   'P 1'
#
loop_
_entity.id
_entity.type
_entity.pdbx_description
1 polymer ?
#
loop_
_entity_poly.entity_id
_entity_poly.type
_entity_poly.pdbx_seq_one_letter_code
_entity_poly.pdbx_strand_id
1 'polypeptide(L)'
;MAIRKVFGSDDEYALLITPGETEGQRRGPSIEEIRMAAPYGVVGTFDQAYRRAGGHTIGGPDDSAFQIEERSLALATNLMLGNGARFYVDSSHPEYCTPECTSIFDYIAHTKAGDLAVTTGAADFAARMNAHGLPMTAAVYHNNHDHKGDSWGTHVNFLVAANALPEIMRFFPIHLITSQIFCGGGRVGGNSDSRGVQPRFQLSQRADFTVMDYSLDTMHDRGVMNTRDEPHSGPDYARLHVINFDANMSELATFLKIGTSCIVLAMIEDGWLQKHAHDLVVTNMAQTFQAVSRDITLKRPFRLADGSRISALEAQARLLTEAKRYAEERGLGFLEPGEGETVLELWEQTLQVLEQNPMAADGLDWPRKLALIDSYDAKGSSLHKLV
;
A
#
# COMPACT_ATOMS: atom_id res chain seq x y z
N MET A 1 -6.43 1.70 -27.01
CA MET A 1 -5.50 2.81 -26.76
C MET A 1 -5.51 3.03 -25.28
N ALA A 2 -4.38 2.81 -24.62
CA ALA A 2 -4.24 3.01 -23.19
C ALA A 2 -4.68 4.43 -22.82
N ILE A 3 -5.46 4.54 -21.75
CA ILE A 3 -5.93 5.83 -21.27
C ILE A 3 -4.87 6.49 -20.39
N ARG A 4 -4.94 7.82 -20.26
CA ARG A 4 -4.13 8.53 -19.26
C ARG A 4 -4.42 7.97 -17.87
N LYS A 5 -3.37 7.70 -17.10
CA LYS A 5 -3.49 7.12 -15.78
C LYS A 5 -3.81 8.19 -14.76
N VAL A 6 -4.79 7.85 -13.93
CA VAL A 6 -5.12 8.54 -12.69
C VAL A 6 -5.05 7.48 -11.60
N PHE A 7 -4.40 7.79 -10.50
CA PHE A 7 -4.24 6.86 -9.40
C PHE A 7 -4.28 7.58 -8.04
N GLY A 8 -4.58 6.82 -7.00
CA GLY A 8 -4.60 7.27 -5.62
C GLY A 8 -4.58 6.08 -4.67
N SER A 9 -4.40 6.32 -3.38
CA SER A 9 -4.42 5.26 -2.37
C SER A 9 -5.38 5.56 -1.24
N ASP A 10 -5.77 4.49 -0.56
CA ASP A 10 -6.48 4.49 0.71
C ASP A 10 -5.57 3.77 1.72
N ASP A 11 -4.95 4.52 2.63
CA ASP A 11 -3.96 4.01 3.57
C ASP A 11 -4.53 3.96 4.99
N GLU A 12 -4.78 2.75 5.50
CA GLU A 12 -5.16 2.51 6.90
C GLU A 12 -3.92 2.52 7.81
N TYR A 13 -3.96 3.29 8.89
CA TYR A 13 -2.88 3.38 9.87
C TYR A 13 -3.30 2.69 11.17
N ALA A 14 -2.37 2.00 11.83
CA ALA A 14 -2.59 1.57 13.21
C ALA A 14 -2.22 2.67 14.19
N LEU A 15 -3.15 3.00 15.09
CA LEU A 15 -2.92 3.89 16.22
C LEU A 15 -2.77 3.05 17.50
N LEU A 16 -1.76 3.35 18.31
CA LEU A 16 -1.56 2.74 19.63
C LEU A 16 -1.53 3.85 20.68
N ILE A 17 -2.40 3.77 21.69
CA ILE A 17 -2.42 4.70 22.82
C ILE A 17 -2.01 3.96 24.09
N THR A 18 -1.01 4.48 24.79
CA THR A 18 -0.52 3.90 26.04
C THR A 18 -0.74 4.88 27.20
N PRO A 19 -1.55 4.52 28.21
CA PRO A 19 -1.71 5.33 29.43
C PRO A 19 -0.39 5.49 30.19
N GLY A 20 -0.20 6.63 30.85
CA GLY A 20 1.07 7.03 31.49
C GLY A 20 1.37 6.38 32.84
N GLU A 21 0.53 5.47 33.35
CA GLU A 21 0.81 4.73 34.58
C GLU A 21 0.78 3.21 34.34
N THR A 22 1.91 2.57 34.67
CA THR A 22 2.27 1.14 34.59
C THR A 22 2.66 0.55 33.22
N GLU A 23 3.94 0.18 33.14
CA GLU A 23 4.48 -0.83 32.22
C GLU A 23 3.67 -2.12 32.42
N GLY A 24 2.69 -2.38 31.54
CA GLY A 24 1.80 -3.54 31.63
C GLY A 24 0.39 -3.36 31.05
N GLN A 25 -0.08 -2.12 30.84
CA GLN A 25 -1.42 -1.83 30.29
C GLN A 25 -1.38 -1.28 28.85
N ARG A 26 -0.57 -1.88 27.97
CA ARG A 26 -0.67 -1.57 26.53
C ARG A 26 -1.96 -2.18 25.98
N ARG A 27 -2.90 -1.34 25.55
CA ARG A 27 -4.10 -1.78 24.82
C ARG A 27 -4.20 -1.05 23.48
N GLY A 28 -4.84 -1.69 22.51
CA GLY A 28 -5.30 -0.98 21.33
C GLY A 28 -6.30 0.12 21.74
N PRO A 29 -6.31 1.27 21.06
CA PRO A 29 -7.31 2.29 21.31
C PRO A 29 -8.70 1.76 20.92
N SER A 30 -9.74 2.18 21.63
CA SER A 30 -11.12 1.95 21.23
C SER A 30 -11.43 2.76 19.97
N ILE A 31 -12.47 2.36 19.22
CA ILE A 31 -12.96 3.15 18.08
C ILE A 31 -13.29 4.59 18.50
N GLU A 32 -13.83 4.79 19.70
CA GLU A 32 -14.10 6.13 20.24
C GLU A 32 -12.81 6.93 20.46
N GLU A 33 -11.76 6.31 20.98
CA GLU A 33 -10.45 6.97 21.14
C GLU A 33 -9.81 7.34 19.81
N ILE A 34 -9.95 6.48 18.79
CA ILE A 34 -9.49 6.78 17.43
C ILE A 34 -10.31 7.93 16.84
N ARG A 35 -11.64 7.89 16.95
CA ARG A 35 -12.52 8.97 16.48
C ARG A 35 -12.28 10.28 17.19
N MET A 36 -11.91 10.22 18.47
CA MET A 36 -11.49 11.41 19.20
C MET A 36 -10.13 11.88 18.71
N ALA A 37 -9.14 11.03 18.53
CA ALA A 37 -7.78 11.42 18.13
C ALA A 37 -7.68 11.92 16.68
N ALA A 38 -8.37 11.25 15.75
CA ALA A 38 -8.25 11.44 14.30
C ALA A 38 -8.48 12.89 13.81
N PRO A 39 -9.48 13.66 14.30
CA PRO A 39 -9.72 15.03 13.85
C PRO A 39 -8.72 16.04 14.44
N TYR A 40 -8.12 15.75 15.60
CA TYR A 40 -7.14 16.65 16.20
C TYR A 40 -5.87 16.66 15.35
N GLY A 41 -5.38 17.85 15.03
CA GLY A 41 -4.14 18.05 14.26
C GLY A 41 -4.21 17.70 12.77
N VAL A 42 -4.96 16.67 12.33
CA VAL A 42 -5.07 16.31 10.90
C VAL A 42 -5.72 17.44 10.10
N VAL A 43 -6.87 17.96 10.57
CA VAL A 43 -7.54 19.12 9.96
C VAL A 43 -6.66 20.36 10.05
N GLY A 44 -6.10 20.61 11.24
CA GLY A 44 -5.26 21.79 11.49
C GLY A 44 -4.01 21.86 10.60
N THR A 45 -3.36 20.72 10.34
CA THR A 45 -2.13 20.63 9.54
C THR A 45 -2.39 21.09 8.11
N PHE A 46 -3.46 20.59 7.48
CA PHE A 46 -3.79 20.95 6.09
C PHE A 46 -4.51 22.29 5.97
N ASP A 47 -5.39 22.64 6.89
CA ASP A 47 -6.06 23.96 6.89
C ASP A 47 -5.06 25.09 7.06
N GLN A 48 -4.09 24.95 7.98
CA GLN A 48 -3.08 25.99 8.18
C GLN A 48 -2.13 26.10 6.99
N ALA A 49 -1.74 24.97 6.37
CA ALA A 49 -0.95 24.97 5.15
C ALA A 49 -1.71 25.61 3.97
N TYR A 50 -2.99 25.27 3.80
CA TYR A 50 -3.87 25.82 2.76
C TYR A 50 -4.11 27.33 2.94
N ARG A 51 -4.33 27.79 4.18
CA ARG A 51 -4.41 29.23 4.51
C ARG A 51 -3.11 29.97 4.20
N ARG A 52 -1.96 29.39 4.53
CA ARG A 52 -0.63 29.97 4.20
C ARG A 52 -0.41 30.07 2.68
N ALA A 53 -1.02 29.18 1.90
CA ALA A 53 -1.00 29.21 0.44
C ALA A 53 -2.04 30.16 -0.18
N GLY A 54 -2.81 30.93 0.62
CA GLY A 54 -3.79 31.90 0.14
C GLY A 54 -5.19 31.34 -0.15
N GLY A 55 -5.45 30.08 0.20
CA GLY A 55 -6.76 29.45 0.05
C GLY A 55 -7.78 29.92 1.10
N HIS A 56 -9.07 29.92 0.74
CA HIS A 56 -10.19 30.21 1.64
C HIS A 56 -10.88 28.90 2.05
N THR A 57 -11.01 28.60 3.35
CA THR A 57 -11.55 27.32 3.86
C THR A 57 -13.07 27.32 4.02
N ILE A 58 -13.66 26.12 4.02
CA ILE A 58 -14.96 25.83 4.65
C ILE A 58 -14.66 25.59 6.13
N GLY A 59 -15.31 26.35 7.03
CA GLY A 59 -14.89 26.51 8.43
C GLY A 59 -14.63 25.21 9.22
N GLY A 60 -13.45 25.14 9.85
CA GLY A 60 -13.11 24.12 10.84
C GLY A 60 -13.62 24.46 12.25
N PRO A 61 -13.65 23.48 13.17
CA PRO A 61 -14.14 23.68 14.53
C PRO A 61 -13.23 24.64 15.31
N ASP A 62 -13.85 25.59 16.01
CA ASP A 62 -13.19 26.59 16.85
C ASP A 62 -12.56 25.94 18.11
N ASP A 63 -11.46 26.51 18.62
CA ASP A 63 -10.68 25.97 19.77
C ASP A 63 -11.47 25.91 21.10
N SER A 64 -12.73 26.38 21.13
CA SER A 64 -13.63 26.29 22.29
C SER A 64 -14.34 24.94 22.44
N ALA A 65 -14.11 23.97 21.54
CA ALA A 65 -14.87 22.73 21.46
C ALA A 65 -14.34 21.59 22.36
N PHE A 66 -14.40 21.75 23.68
CA PHE A 66 -14.46 20.59 24.59
C PHE A 66 -15.89 20.04 24.75
N GLN A 67 -16.87 20.67 24.10
CA GLN A 67 -18.23 20.15 23.94
C GLN A 67 -18.44 19.76 22.48
N ILE A 68 -17.86 18.63 22.09
CA ILE A 68 -18.20 18.02 20.81
C ILE A 68 -19.54 17.31 21.02
N GLU A 69 -20.64 17.94 20.63
CA GLU A 69 -21.93 17.26 20.51
C GLU A 69 -21.78 16.05 19.56
N GLU A 70 -22.52 14.97 19.81
CA GLU A 70 -22.43 13.68 19.08
C GLU A 70 -22.52 13.85 17.54
N ARG A 71 -23.25 14.88 17.08
CA ARG A 71 -23.34 15.29 15.67
C ARG A 71 -22.03 15.86 15.09
N SER A 72 -21.25 16.57 15.90
CA SER A 72 -19.95 17.13 15.54
C SER A 72 -18.87 16.04 15.46
N LEU A 73 -18.99 14.98 16.27
CA LEU A 73 -18.09 13.82 16.21
C LEU A 73 -18.28 13.01 14.92
N ALA A 74 -19.53 12.85 14.46
CA ALA A 74 -19.85 12.14 13.21
C ALA A 74 -19.41 12.91 11.94
N LEU A 75 -19.44 14.24 11.97
CA LEU A 75 -18.87 15.10 10.92
C LEU A 75 -17.34 15.13 10.96
N ALA A 76 -16.73 14.96 12.13
CA ALA A 76 -15.28 15.00 12.32
C ALA A 76 -14.56 13.70 11.87
N THR A 77 -15.29 12.60 11.65
CA THR A 77 -14.71 11.29 11.32
C THR A 77 -14.71 10.95 9.83
N ASN A 78 -15.15 11.87 8.95
CA ASN A 78 -15.06 11.72 7.49
C ASN A 78 -14.99 13.10 6.83
N LEU A 79 -13.81 13.47 6.38
CA LEU A 79 -13.44 14.83 6.03
C LEU A 79 -12.80 14.88 4.65
N MET A 80 -13.16 15.90 3.88
CA MET A 80 -12.36 16.33 2.73
C MET A 80 -11.37 17.38 3.21
N LEU A 81 -10.09 17.19 2.87
CA LEU A 81 -8.99 18.03 3.30
C LEU A 81 -8.68 19.10 2.25
N GLY A 82 -8.06 20.21 2.67
CA GLY A 82 -7.72 21.33 1.78
C GLY A 82 -6.76 20.98 0.63
N ASN A 83 -6.05 19.85 0.72
CA ASN A 83 -5.20 19.32 -0.33
C ASN A 83 -5.93 18.33 -1.29
N GLY A 84 -7.25 18.17 -1.16
CA GLY A 84 -8.07 17.27 -1.95
C GLY A 84 -8.15 15.83 -1.44
N ALA A 85 -7.35 15.47 -0.42
CA ALA A 85 -7.41 14.16 0.22
C ALA A 85 -8.73 13.96 0.97
N ARG A 86 -9.08 12.70 1.22
CA ARG A 86 -10.13 12.32 2.16
C ARG A 86 -9.47 11.75 3.40
N PHE A 87 -10.00 12.05 4.59
CA PHE A 87 -9.54 11.46 5.83
C PHE A 87 -10.73 11.02 6.66
N TYR A 88 -10.75 9.76 7.09
CA TYR A 88 -11.87 9.21 7.84
C TYR A 88 -11.43 8.09 8.78
N VAL A 89 -12.33 7.64 9.65
CA VAL A 89 -12.11 6.44 10.47
C VAL A 89 -12.82 5.27 9.79
N ASP A 90 -12.07 4.36 9.18
CA ASP A 90 -12.60 3.09 8.68
C ASP A 90 -12.49 2.02 9.76
N SER A 91 -13.63 1.52 10.23
CA SER A 91 -13.71 0.60 11.37
C SER A 91 -12.92 1.11 12.60
N SER A 92 -11.72 0.57 12.83
CA SER A 92 -10.81 0.88 13.93
C SER A 92 -9.46 1.43 13.44
N HIS A 93 -9.39 2.04 12.25
CA HIS A 93 -8.17 2.67 11.75
C HIS A 93 -8.47 4.09 11.26
N PRO A 94 -7.64 5.09 11.60
CA PRO A 94 -7.59 6.31 10.81
C PRO A 94 -7.08 5.97 9.41
N GLU A 95 -7.81 6.42 8.40
CA GLU A 95 -7.54 6.18 6.99
C GLU A 95 -7.37 7.51 6.27
N TYR A 96 -6.25 7.65 5.54
CA TYR A 96 -5.98 8.77 4.67
C TYR A 96 -6.04 8.31 3.23
N CYS A 97 -6.94 8.90 2.44
CA CYS A 97 -7.02 8.69 1.00
C CYS A 97 -6.35 9.86 0.28
N THR A 98 -5.37 9.59 -0.58
CA THR A 98 -4.76 10.64 -1.40
C THR A 98 -5.81 11.28 -2.32
N PRO A 99 -5.64 12.55 -2.75
CA PRO A 99 -6.37 13.01 -3.92
C PRO A 99 -6.01 12.18 -5.16
N GLU A 100 -6.81 12.32 -6.21
CA GLU A 100 -6.49 11.77 -7.51
C GLU A 100 -5.22 12.41 -8.09
N CYS A 101 -4.22 11.58 -8.40
CA CYS A 101 -2.92 12.00 -8.93
C CYS A 101 -2.73 11.50 -10.37
N THR A 102 -2.05 12.29 -11.20
CA THR A 102 -1.55 11.86 -12.52
C THR A 102 -0.03 11.75 -12.57
N SER A 103 0.67 12.44 -11.67
CA SER A 103 2.11 12.30 -11.43
C SER A 103 2.39 11.31 -10.30
N ILE A 104 3.37 10.43 -10.51
CA ILE A 104 3.86 9.51 -9.48
C ILE A 104 4.54 10.28 -8.35
N PHE A 105 5.24 11.38 -8.67
CA PHE A 105 5.87 12.24 -7.67
C PHE A 105 4.84 12.95 -6.78
N ASP A 106 3.76 13.47 -7.37
CA ASP A 106 2.67 14.07 -6.59
C ASP A 106 1.99 13.03 -5.69
N TYR A 107 1.75 11.82 -6.19
CA TYR A 107 1.23 10.72 -5.39
C TYR A 107 2.13 10.41 -4.18
N ILE A 108 3.45 10.32 -4.39
CA ILE A 108 4.40 10.11 -3.29
C ILE A 108 4.34 11.28 -2.29
N ALA A 109 4.33 12.53 -2.77
CA ALA A 109 4.19 13.69 -1.90
C ALA A 109 2.90 13.64 -1.07
N HIS A 110 1.77 13.21 -1.67
CA HIS A 110 0.50 13.08 -0.98
C HIS A 110 0.47 11.96 0.04
N THR A 111 1.10 10.80 -0.22
CA THR A 111 1.24 9.73 0.77
C THR A 111 2.10 10.17 1.95
N LYS A 112 3.22 10.88 1.72
CA LYS A 112 4.04 11.47 2.80
C LYS A 112 3.32 12.56 3.57
N ALA A 113 2.47 13.35 2.90
CA ALA A 113 1.60 14.31 3.57
C ALA A 113 0.59 13.61 4.49
N GLY A 114 0.04 12.46 4.08
CA GLY A 114 -0.80 11.59 4.90
C GLY A 114 -0.08 11.12 6.17
N ASP A 115 1.12 10.54 6.02
CA ASP A 115 1.95 10.08 7.14
C ASP A 115 2.20 11.19 8.17
N LEU A 116 2.55 12.38 7.68
CA LEU A 116 2.78 13.55 8.52
C LEU A 116 1.51 13.96 9.25
N ALA A 117 0.38 14.07 8.54
CA ALA A 117 -0.86 14.53 9.13
C ALA A 117 -1.38 13.59 10.21
N VAL A 118 -1.39 12.27 9.95
CA VAL A 118 -1.85 11.27 10.93
C VAL A 118 -0.94 11.25 12.15
N THR A 119 0.38 11.34 11.95
CA THR A 119 1.36 11.36 13.06
C THR A 119 1.26 12.63 13.90
N THR A 120 1.15 13.80 13.25
CA THR A 120 0.96 15.09 13.94
C THR A 120 -0.36 15.08 14.71
N GLY A 121 -1.44 14.56 14.12
CA GLY A 121 -2.73 14.48 14.80
C GLY A 121 -2.72 13.62 16.05
N ALA A 122 -2.10 12.44 15.98
CA ALA A 122 -1.92 11.55 17.12
C ALA A 122 -1.08 12.20 18.23
N ALA A 123 0.00 12.92 17.88
CA ALA A 123 0.85 13.63 18.83
C ALA A 123 0.13 14.79 19.52
N ASP A 124 -0.63 15.59 18.76
CA ASP A 124 -1.43 16.70 19.28
C ASP A 124 -2.53 16.21 20.22
N PHE A 125 -3.20 15.11 19.88
CA PHE A 125 -4.17 14.47 20.76
C PHE A 125 -3.51 14.07 22.09
N ALA A 126 -2.40 13.34 22.06
CA ALA A 126 -1.70 12.93 23.27
C ALA A 126 -1.25 14.15 24.12
N ALA A 127 -0.71 15.20 23.49
CA ALA A 127 -0.30 16.42 24.17
C ALA A 127 -1.48 17.13 24.88
N ARG A 128 -2.64 17.21 24.23
CA ARG A 128 -3.86 17.79 24.82
C ARG A 128 -4.34 16.95 26.01
N MET A 129 -4.43 15.63 25.86
CA MET A 129 -4.84 14.75 26.95
C MET A 129 -3.91 14.85 28.16
N ASN A 130 -2.60 14.91 27.93
CA ASN A 130 -1.61 15.16 28.97
C ASN A 130 -1.85 16.50 29.70
N ALA A 131 -2.17 17.57 28.97
CA ALA A 131 -2.48 18.89 29.56
C ALA A 131 -3.75 18.88 30.43
N HIS A 132 -4.69 17.96 30.17
CA HIS A 132 -5.90 17.76 30.96
C HIS A 132 -5.75 16.74 32.10
N GLY A 133 -4.51 16.33 32.43
CA GLY A 133 -4.26 15.40 33.53
C GLY A 133 -4.60 13.95 33.19
N LEU A 134 -4.60 13.59 31.91
CA LEU A 134 -4.73 12.22 31.41
C LEU A 134 -3.42 11.79 30.74
N PRO A 135 -2.43 11.31 31.52
CA PRO A 135 -1.14 10.90 30.99
C PRO A 135 -1.27 9.82 29.91
N MET A 136 -0.72 10.06 28.72
CA MET A 136 -0.66 9.08 27.64
C MET A 136 0.42 9.36 26.60
N THR A 137 0.78 8.32 25.84
CA THR A 137 1.55 8.40 24.60
C THR A 137 0.74 7.83 23.44
N ALA A 138 1.02 8.32 22.23
CA ALA A 138 0.44 7.79 20.99
C ALA A 138 1.56 7.36 20.04
N ALA A 139 1.37 6.25 19.35
CA ALA A 139 2.23 5.77 18.27
C ALA A 139 1.39 5.43 17.05
N VAL A 140 1.89 5.78 15.87
CA VAL A 140 1.25 5.50 14.58
C VAL A 140 2.14 4.53 13.81
N TYR A 141 1.53 3.52 13.21
CA TYR A 141 2.20 2.54 12.36
C TYR A 141 1.57 2.56 10.97
N HIS A 142 2.38 2.92 9.97
CA HIS A 142 2.03 2.75 8.57
C HIS A 142 2.58 1.39 8.10
N ASN A 143 1.80 0.35 8.32
CA ASN A 143 2.09 -1.04 7.98
C ASN A 143 0.75 -1.75 7.70
N ASN A 144 0.69 -3.09 7.70
CA ASN A 144 -0.55 -3.80 7.36
C ASN A 144 -0.93 -4.93 8.34
N HIS A 145 -0.28 -5.04 9.50
CA HIS A 145 -0.62 -6.08 10.48
C HIS A 145 -0.16 -5.75 11.90
N ASP A 146 -0.83 -6.33 12.90
CA ASP A 146 -0.52 -6.13 14.32
C ASP A 146 0.36 -7.22 14.95
N HIS A 147 0.68 -8.26 14.18
CA HIS A 147 1.37 -9.49 14.62
C HIS A 147 0.56 -10.40 15.57
N LYS A 148 -0.69 -10.07 15.87
CA LYS A 148 -1.61 -10.85 16.73
C LYS A 148 -2.74 -11.51 15.96
N GLY A 149 -2.87 -11.22 14.66
CA GLY A 149 -3.78 -11.90 13.76
C GLY A 149 -4.56 -10.98 12.84
N ASP A 150 -4.51 -9.66 13.08
CA ASP A 150 -5.28 -8.68 12.33
C ASP A 150 -4.43 -8.03 11.22
N SER A 151 -5.11 -7.61 10.15
CA SER A 151 -4.52 -6.96 8.99
C SER A 151 -5.44 -5.90 8.40
N TRP A 152 -4.85 -4.79 7.98
CA TRP A 152 -5.52 -3.62 7.37
C TRP A 152 -4.88 -3.24 6.03
N GLY A 153 -5.59 -2.43 5.25
CA GLY A 153 -5.29 -2.15 3.85
C GLY A 153 -4.33 -0.98 3.60
N THR A 154 -3.51 -1.16 2.56
CA THR A 154 -3.00 -0.06 1.72
C THR A 154 -3.57 -0.33 0.35
N HIS A 155 -4.70 0.29 0.04
CA HIS A 155 -5.37 0.09 -1.23
C HIS A 155 -4.81 1.07 -2.26
N VAL A 156 -4.54 0.59 -3.47
CA VAL A 156 -4.15 1.45 -4.58
C VAL A 156 -5.23 1.37 -5.65
N ASN A 157 -5.65 2.54 -6.10
CA ASN A 157 -6.71 2.73 -7.07
C ASN A 157 -6.11 3.18 -8.40
N PHE A 158 -6.48 2.51 -9.49
CA PHE A 158 -6.09 2.92 -10.84
C PHE A 158 -7.33 3.14 -11.70
N LEU A 159 -7.38 4.29 -12.38
CA LEU A 159 -8.33 4.50 -13.47
C LEU A 159 -7.91 3.65 -14.67
N VAL A 160 -8.83 2.81 -15.13
CA VAL A 160 -8.63 1.93 -16.29
C VAL A 160 -9.81 2.02 -17.25
N ALA A 161 -9.60 1.64 -18.51
CA ALA A 161 -10.70 1.53 -19.47
C ALA A 161 -11.65 0.40 -19.06
N ALA A 162 -12.95 0.68 -18.96
CA ALA A 162 -13.94 -0.29 -18.47
C ALA A 162 -13.98 -1.57 -19.34
N ASN A 163 -13.81 -1.42 -20.66
CA ASN A 163 -13.78 -2.53 -21.60
C ASN A 163 -12.55 -3.45 -21.46
N ALA A 164 -11.49 -3.00 -20.79
CA ALA A 164 -10.27 -3.76 -20.57
C ALA A 164 -10.32 -4.61 -19.28
N LEU A 165 -11.31 -4.41 -18.40
CA LEU A 165 -11.43 -5.11 -17.13
C LEU A 165 -11.29 -6.63 -17.25
N PRO A 166 -11.97 -7.35 -18.17
CA PRO A 166 -11.82 -8.80 -18.28
C PRO A 166 -10.37 -9.25 -18.50
N GLU A 167 -9.62 -8.50 -19.31
CA GLU A 167 -8.22 -8.80 -19.59
C GLU A 167 -7.30 -8.35 -18.44
N ILE A 168 -7.64 -7.27 -17.73
CA ILE A 168 -6.94 -6.85 -16.50
C ILE A 168 -7.05 -7.95 -15.44
N MET A 169 -8.24 -8.48 -15.21
CA MET A 169 -8.46 -9.57 -14.25
C MET A 169 -7.66 -10.83 -14.60
N ARG A 170 -7.38 -11.04 -15.88
CA ARG A 170 -6.60 -12.18 -16.38
C ARG A 170 -5.09 -11.97 -16.32
N PHE A 171 -4.60 -10.80 -16.73
CA PHE A 171 -3.18 -10.54 -16.95
C PHE A 171 -2.50 -9.71 -15.87
N PHE A 172 -3.21 -8.83 -15.15
CA PHE A 172 -2.61 -8.07 -14.06
C PHE A 172 -2.10 -8.91 -12.87
N PRO A 173 -2.71 -10.06 -12.50
CA PRO A 173 -2.26 -10.87 -11.36
C PRO A 173 -0.79 -11.28 -11.41
N ILE A 174 -0.21 -11.55 -12.59
CA ILE A 174 1.22 -11.89 -12.68
C ILE A 174 2.09 -10.75 -12.14
N HIS A 175 1.74 -9.50 -12.48
CA HIS A 175 2.45 -8.33 -12.01
C HIS A 175 2.23 -8.10 -10.52
N LEU A 176 0.96 -8.10 -10.08
CA LEU A 176 0.60 -7.89 -8.68
C LEU A 176 1.31 -8.89 -7.77
N ILE A 177 1.29 -10.17 -8.12
CA ILE A 177 1.90 -11.23 -7.31
C ILE A 177 3.42 -11.09 -7.27
N THR A 178 4.07 -10.80 -8.40
CA THR A 178 5.53 -10.83 -8.48
C THR A 178 6.19 -9.49 -8.14
N SER A 179 5.44 -8.40 -8.10
CA SER A 179 5.94 -7.08 -7.68
C SER A 179 6.35 -7.04 -6.20
N GLN A 180 5.89 -8.01 -5.38
CA GLN A 180 6.34 -8.20 -3.98
C GLN A 180 7.87 -8.17 -3.81
N ILE A 181 8.62 -8.60 -4.84
CA ILE A 181 10.08 -8.61 -4.80
C ILE A 181 10.68 -7.20 -4.67
N PHE A 182 9.97 -6.15 -5.07
CA PHE A 182 10.40 -4.77 -4.91
C PHE A 182 9.44 -3.85 -4.15
N CYS A 183 8.15 -4.20 -4.01
CA CYS A 183 7.19 -3.44 -3.23
C CYS A 183 6.74 -4.11 -1.93
N GLY A 184 7.29 -5.28 -1.58
CA GLY A 184 7.03 -5.92 -0.31
C GLY A 184 7.55 -5.08 0.86
N GLY A 185 6.70 -4.86 1.87
CA GLY A 185 7.02 -4.13 3.08
C GLY A 185 7.77 -4.97 4.12
N GLY A 186 7.87 -6.28 3.92
CA GLY A 186 8.60 -7.22 4.77
C GLY A 186 7.91 -7.52 6.10
N ARG A 187 7.79 -8.80 6.44
CA ARG A 187 7.16 -9.30 7.68
C ARG A 187 8.00 -10.40 8.33
N VAL A 188 8.19 -10.31 9.64
CA VAL A 188 8.72 -11.41 10.46
C VAL A 188 7.60 -12.39 10.76
N GLY A 189 7.88 -13.70 10.66
CA GLY A 189 6.87 -14.71 10.91
C GLY A 189 5.81 -14.76 9.81
N GLY A 190 4.74 -15.50 10.09
CA GLY A 190 3.63 -15.71 9.18
C GLY A 190 2.81 -16.93 9.55
N ASN A 191 1.77 -17.18 8.78
CA ASN A 191 1.00 -18.40 8.90
C ASN A 191 1.88 -19.60 8.52
N SER A 192 1.76 -20.69 9.28
CA SER A 192 2.42 -21.95 8.93
C SER A 192 2.05 -22.36 7.51
N ASP A 193 3.05 -22.83 6.76
CA ASP A 193 2.78 -23.45 5.46
C ASP A 193 2.04 -24.78 5.62
N SER A 194 1.72 -25.45 4.50
CA SER A 194 1.04 -26.75 4.50
C SER A 194 1.79 -27.87 5.23
N ARG A 195 3.05 -27.66 5.62
CA ARG A 195 3.89 -28.58 6.39
C ARG A 195 3.98 -28.18 7.87
N GLY A 196 3.28 -27.14 8.29
CA GLY A 196 3.31 -26.61 9.66
C GLY A 196 4.47 -25.65 9.94
N VAL A 197 5.31 -25.31 8.95
CA VAL A 197 6.51 -24.50 9.15
C VAL A 197 6.18 -23.03 8.99
N GLN A 198 6.46 -22.22 10.01
CA GLN A 198 6.34 -20.77 9.92
C GLN A 198 7.57 -20.17 9.22
N PRO A 199 7.40 -19.19 8.32
CA PRO A 199 8.53 -18.50 7.73
C PRO A 199 9.24 -17.65 8.79
N ARG A 200 10.58 -17.59 8.74
CA ARG A 200 11.34 -16.62 9.56
C ARG A 200 10.99 -15.18 9.16
N PHE A 201 10.94 -14.95 7.85
CA PHE A 201 10.65 -13.68 7.23
C PHE A 201 9.96 -13.93 5.89
N GLN A 202 9.10 -13.00 5.46
CA GLN A 202 8.41 -13.03 4.18
C GLN A 202 8.38 -11.61 3.56
N LEU A 203 8.29 -11.54 2.23
CA LEU A 203 8.39 -10.30 1.46
C LEU A 203 7.19 -9.37 1.72
N SER A 204 5.97 -9.91 1.75
CA SER A 204 4.74 -9.14 1.93
C SER A 204 4.13 -9.34 3.32
N GLN A 205 3.58 -8.26 3.87
CA GLN A 205 2.78 -8.26 5.08
C GLN A 205 1.37 -8.79 4.82
N ARG A 206 0.83 -8.58 3.62
CA ARG A 206 -0.55 -8.90 3.21
C ARG A 206 -0.74 -10.32 2.69
N ALA A 207 0.29 -10.96 2.14
CA ALA A 207 0.14 -12.21 1.39
C ALA A 207 -0.57 -13.34 2.16
N ASP A 208 -0.31 -13.49 3.45
CA ASP A 208 -0.95 -14.51 4.29
C ASP A 208 -2.44 -14.27 4.59
N PHE A 209 -2.92 -13.05 4.37
CA PHE A 209 -4.30 -12.65 4.58
C PHE A 209 -5.14 -12.68 3.29
N THR A 210 -4.51 -12.95 2.14
CA THR A 210 -5.15 -13.09 0.84
C THR A 210 -5.38 -14.58 0.55
N VAL A 211 -6.64 -15.00 0.55
CA VAL A 211 -7.02 -16.43 0.53
C VAL A 211 -7.85 -16.83 -0.69
N MET A 212 -8.40 -15.85 -1.42
CA MET A 212 -9.18 -16.06 -2.64
C MET A 212 -8.43 -15.52 -3.86
N ASP A 213 -8.72 -16.06 -5.05
CA ASP A 213 -8.21 -15.49 -6.30
C ASP A 213 -8.98 -14.20 -6.66
N TYR A 214 -10.30 -14.21 -6.45
CA TYR A 214 -11.22 -13.11 -6.72
C TYR A 214 -12.17 -12.91 -5.53
N SER A 215 -12.44 -11.66 -5.14
CA SER A 215 -13.41 -11.35 -4.09
C SER A 215 -13.87 -9.90 -4.11
N LEU A 216 -15.07 -9.63 -3.58
CA LEU A 216 -15.54 -8.28 -3.25
C LEU A 216 -15.08 -7.85 -1.84
N ASP A 217 -14.80 -8.82 -0.96
CA ASP A 217 -14.49 -8.60 0.45
C ASP A 217 -13.07 -8.05 0.64
N THR A 218 -12.93 -7.07 1.52
CA THR A 218 -11.67 -6.42 1.90
C THR A 218 -11.24 -6.76 3.33
N MET A 219 -12.06 -7.46 4.12
CA MET A 219 -11.85 -7.76 5.55
C MET A 219 -11.61 -9.24 5.88
N HIS A 220 -12.26 -10.21 5.22
CA HIS A 220 -12.11 -11.62 5.57
C HIS A 220 -11.67 -12.46 4.36
N ASP A 221 -12.54 -12.63 3.38
CA ASP A 221 -12.31 -13.48 2.21
C ASP A 221 -11.56 -12.71 1.11
N ARG A 222 -10.42 -12.10 1.45
CA ARG A 222 -9.68 -11.19 0.57
C ARG A 222 -9.19 -11.91 -0.69
N GLY A 223 -9.54 -11.33 -1.84
CA GLY A 223 -9.14 -11.80 -3.16
C GLY A 223 -7.82 -11.20 -3.64
N VAL A 224 -7.03 -11.92 -4.43
CA VAL A 224 -5.87 -11.35 -5.15
C VAL A 224 -6.33 -10.20 -6.04
N MET A 225 -7.45 -10.39 -6.74
CA MET A 225 -8.13 -9.33 -7.47
C MET A 225 -9.44 -8.98 -6.76
N ASN A 226 -9.59 -7.70 -6.39
CA ASN A 226 -10.86 -7.22 -5.88
C ASN A 226 -11.81 -6.87 -7.04
N THR A 227 -13.09 -7.21 -6.90
CA THR A 227 -14.09 -7.04 -7.96
C THR A 227 -15.07 -5.89 -7.68
N ARG A 228 -14.76 -5.00 -6.73
CA ARG A 228 -15.62 -3.85 -6.39
C ARG A 228 -15.75 -2.92 -7.60
N ASP A 229 -16.97 -2.50 -7.89
CA ASP A 229 -17.30 -1.66 -9.04
C ASP A 229 -17.87 -0.32 -8.57
N GLU A 230 -16.98 0.61 -8.21
CA GLU A 230 -17.30 1.95 -7.74
C GLU A 230 -16.37 2.95 -8.45
N PRO A 231 -16.65 3.32 -9.70
CA PRO A 231 -15.67 3.94 -10.59
C PRO A 231 -15.39 5.42 -10.29
N HIS A 232 -16.28 6.11 -9.57
CA HIS A 232 -16.23 7.57 -9.32
C HIS A 232 -15.94 8.43 -10.57
N SER A 233 -16.33 7.91 -11.74
CA SER A 233 -16.05 8.49 -13.06
C SER A 233 -17.16 8.10 -14.05
N GLY A 234 -17.02 8.52 -15.32
CA GLY A 234 -17.98 8.19 -16.38
C GLY A 234 -17.98 6.70 -16.75
N PRO A 235 -19.00 6.23 -17.51
CA PRO A 235 -19.22 4.80 -17.78
C PRO A 235 -18.15 4.13 -18.65
N ASP A 236 -17.31 4.90 -19.34
CA ASP A 236 -16.21 4.37 -20.15
C ASP A 236 -14.99 3.94 -19.31
N TYR A 237 -15.03 4.23 -18.01
CA TYR A 237 -13.94 4.01 -17.08
C TYR A 237 -14.36 3.08 -15.94
N ALA A 238 -13.36 2.40 -15.39
CA ALA A 238 -13.49 1.65 -14.16
C ALA A 238 -12.37 2.05 -13.18
N ARG A 239 -12.63 1.87 -11.89
CA ARG A 239 -11.62 1.99 -10.84
C ARG A 239 -11.15 0.59 -10.46
N LEU A 240 -9.93 0.24 -10.86
CA LEU A 240 -9.28 -0.98 -10.39
C LEU A 240 -8.82 -0.76 -8.95
N HIS A 241 -9.51 -1.40 -8.01
CA HIS A 241 -9.21 -1.34 -6.58
C HIS A 241 -8.26 -2.48 -6.19
N VAL A 242 -6.99 -2.19 -5.93
CA VAL A 242 -5.96 -3.18 -5.61
C VAL A 242 -5.70 -3.19 -4.11
N ILE A 243 -6.04 -4.29 -3.43
CA ILE A 243 -6.06 -4.38 -1.96
C ILE A 243 -4.88 -5.13 -1.31
N ASN A 244 -3.95 -5.60 -2.14
CA ASN A 244 -2.90 -6.55 -1.75
C ASN A 244 -1.49 -5.97 -1.78
N PHE A 245 -1.34 -4.68 -2.10
CA PHE A 245 -0.07 -4.01 -1.89
C PHE A 245 0.17 -3.79 -0.39
N ASP A 246 1.45 -3.78 -0.02
CA ASP A 246 1.85 -3.36 1.32
C ASP A 246 1.95 -1.82 1.40
N ALA A 247 1.81 -1.30 2.60
CA ALA A 247 2.29 0.02 2.99
C ALA A 247 3.80 0.08 2.80
N ASN A 248 4.29 1.12 2.12
CA ASN A 248 5.71 1.29 1.85
C ASN A 248 6.25 2.57 2.50
N MET A 249 7.34 2.43 3.26
CA MET A 249 8.06 3.59 3.77
C MET A 249 9.02 4.14 2.71
N SER A 250 9.61 3.25 1.91
CA SER A 250 10.47 3.60 0.78
C SER A 250 9.69 4.30 -0.34
N GLU A 251 10.18 5.48 -0.72
CA GLU A 251 9.71 6.20 -1.91
C GLU A 251 10.04 5.45 -3.20
N LEU A 252 11.18 4.75 -3.27
CA LEU A 252 11.53 3.92 -4.43
C LEU A 252 10.55 2.75 -4.60
N ALA A 253 10.24 2.04 -3.52
CA ALA A 253 9.26 0.95 -3.55
C ALA A 253 7.87 1.45 -3.98
N THR A 254 7.49 2.64 -3.50
CA THR A 254 6.23 3.31 -3.86
C THR A 254 6.21 3.74 -5.33
N PHE A 255 7.30 4.35 -5.81
CA PHE A 255 7.47 4.78 -7.20
C PHE A 255 7.37 3.60 -8.17
N LEU A 256 8.09 2.50 -7.88
CA LEU A 256 8.02 1.28 -8.66
C LEU A 256 6.62 0.67 -8.61
N LYS A 257 6.02 0.51 -7.42
CA LYS A 257 4.66 -0.02 -7.23
C LYS A 257 3.64 0.65 -8.15
N ILE A 258 3.62 1.99 -8.19
CA ILE A 258 2.67 2.74 -9.00
C ILE A 258 3.06 2.73 -10.48
N GLY A 259 4.32 3.05 -10.78
CA GLY A 259 4.80 3.20 -12.14
C GLY A 259 4.73 1.92 -12.96
N THR A 260 5.23 0.80 -12.42
CA THR A 260 5.19 -0.48 -13.13
C THR A 260 3.76 -0.96 -13.32
N SER A 261 2.88 -0.73 -12.33
CA SER A 261 1.45 -1.03 -12.45
C SER A 261 0.82 -0.24 -13.58
N CYS A 262 1.09 1.07 -13.69
CA CYS A 262 0.57 1.92 -14.76
C CYS A 262 0.98 1.42 -16.15
N ILE A 263 2.25 1.04 -16.33
CA ILE A 263 2.77 0.53 -17.61
C ILE A 263 2.15 -0.83 -17.94
N VAL A 264 2.06 -1.75 -16.98
CA VAL A 264 1.45 -3.06 -17.19
C VAL A 264 -0.04 -2.92 -17.54
N LEU A 265 -0.78 -2.06 -16.85
CA LEU A 265 -2.18 -1.78 -17.16
C LEU A 265 -2.34 -1.19 -18.56
N ALA A 266 -1.47 -0.26 -18.97
CA ALA A 266 -1.49 0.29 -20.33
C ALA A 266 -1.22 -0.79 -21.39
N MET A 267 -0.24 -1.68 -21.18
CA MET A 267 0.00 -2.82 -22.04
C MET A 267 -1.23 -3.73 -22.18
N ILE A 268 -1.96 -3.97 -21.09
CA ILE A 268 -3.18 -4.79 -21.11
C ILE A 268 -4.32 -4.09 -21.87
N GLU A 269 -4.55 -2.80 -21.63
CA GLU A 269 -5.57 -2.00 -22.31
C GLU A 269 -5.35 -1.93 -23.83
N ASP A 270 -4.10 -1.96 -24.28
CA ASP A 270 -3.75 -1.97 -25.70
C ASP A 270 -3.71 -3.36 -26.33
N GLY A 271 -4.00 -4.42 -25.58
CA GLY A 271 -3.93 -5.78 -26.10
C GLY A 271 -2.50 -6.31 -26.28
N TRP A 272 -1.49 -5.62 -25.71
CA TRP A 272 -0.08 -5.95 -25.91
C TRP A 272 0.29 -7.29 -25.26
N LEU A 273 -0.02 -7.48 -23.97
CA LEU A 273 0.31 -8.73 -23.26
C LEU A 273 -0.42 -9.93 -23.86
N GLN A 274 -1.66 -9.73 -24.28
CA GLN A 274 -2.50 -10.71 -24.95
C GLN A 274 -1.86 -11.21 -26.25
N LYS A 275 -1.11 -10.35 -26.94
CA LYS A 275 -0.44 -10.67 -28.20
C LYS A 275 0.99 -11.17 -28.01
N HIS A 276 1.73 -10.59 -27.08
CA HIS A 276 3.19 -10.75 -26.98
C HIS A 276 3.65 -11.55 -25.76
N ALA A 277 2.80 -11.74 -24.75
CA ALA A 277 3.10 -12.47 -23.52
C ALA A 277 1.87 -13.23 -22.97
N HIS A 278 1.11 -13.88 -23.86
CA HIS A 278 -0.16 -14.53 -23.55
C HIS A 278 -0.05 -15.69 -22.54
N ASP A 279 1.15 -16.21 -22.33
CA ASP A 279 1.48 -17.27 -21.38
C ASP A 279 1.66 -16.77 -19.95
N LEU A 280 1.88 -15.46 -19.72
CA LEU A 280 2.04 -14.84 -18.40
C LEU A 280 0.71 -14.72 -17.64
N VAL A 281 0.04 -15.85 -17.44
CA VAL A 281 -1.22 -15.96 -16.70
C VAL A 281 -1.00 -16.90 -15.53
N VAL A 282 -1.32 -16.43 -14.32
CA VAL A 282 -1.20 -17.21 -13.09
C VAL A 282 -2.51 -17.96 -12.82
N THR A 283 -2.38 -19.21 -12.35
CA THR A 283 -3.50 -19.98 -11.78
C THR A 283 -3.24 -20.22 -10.30
N ASN A 284 -4.29 -20.37 -9.49
CA ASN A 284 -4.18 -20.45 -8.03
C ASN A 284 -3.44 -19.23 -7.47
N MET A 285 -3.98 -18.05 -7.76
CA MET A 285 -3.36 -16.75 -7.49
C MET A 285 -3.02 -16.59 -6.00
N ALA A 286 -3.95 -16.89 -5.09
CA ALA A 286 -3.73 -16.72 -3.66
C ALA A 286 -2.58 -17.59 -3.14
N GLN A 287 -2.54 -18.86 -3.52
CA GLN A 287 -1.45 -19.77 -3.15
C GLN A 287 -0.11 -19.32 -3.73
N THR A 288 -0.12 -18.81 -4.96
CA THR A 288 1.08 -18.29 -5.61
C THR A 288 1.57 -17.01 -4.92
N PHE A 289 0.65 -16.12 -4.52
CA PHE A 289 0.95 -14.89 -3.79
C PHE A 289 1.68 -15.18 -2.46
N GLN A 290 1.13 -16.12 -1.69
CA GLN A 290 1.69 -16.64 -0.45
C GLN A 290 3.05 -17.34 -0.65
N ALA A 291 3.20 -18.11 -1.73
CA ALA A 291 4.44 -18.83 -2.03
C ALA A 291 5.57 -17.88 -2.44
N VAL A 292 5.27 -16.83 -3.23
CA VAL A 292 6.22 -15.78 -3.60
C VAL A 292 6.66 -15.00 -2.37
N SER A 293 5.73 -14.60 -1.48
CA SER A 293 6.07 -13.90 -0.24
C SER A 293 7.08 -14.67 0.62
N ARG A 294 6.96 -15.99 0.69
CA ARG A 294 7.84 -16.85 1.50
C ARG A 294 9.23 -17.08 0.91
N ASP A 295 9.45 -16.75 -0.37
CA ASP A 295 10.72 -16.98 -1.03
C ASP A 295 11.58 -15.71 -1.10
N ILE A 296 12.33 -15.45 -0.03
CA ILE A 296 13.29 -14.34 0.02
C ILE A 296 14.50 -14.53 -0.92
N THR A 297 14.67 -15.71 -1.53
CA THR A 297 15.73 -15.95 -2.53
C THR A 297 15.32 -15.50 -3.93
N LEU A 298 14.03 -15.25 -4.16
CA LEU A 298 13.40 -14.82 -5.41
C LEU A 298 13.52 -15.82 -6.57
N LYS A 299 13.98 -17.04 -6.31
CA LYS A 299 14.38 -18.05 -7.32
C LYS A 299 13.41 -19.22 -7.42
N ARG A 300 12.49 -19.37 -6.47
CA ARG A 300 11.55 -20.50 -6.44
C ARG A 300 10.50 -20.31 -7.54
N PRO A 301 10.37 -21.26 -8.47
CA PRO A 301 9.40 -21.14 -9.53
C PRO A 301 7.98 -21.50 -9.04
N PHE A 302 6.99 -20.78 -9.54
CA PHE A 302 5.58 -21.13 -9.51
C PHE A 302 5.09 -21.51 -10.92
N ARG A 303 3.85 -21.99 -11.02
CA ARG A 303 3.29 -22.54 -12.27
C ARG A 303 2.39 -21.51 -12.95
N LEU A 304 2.56 -21.33 -14.26
CA LEU A 304 1.65 -20.55 -15.11
C LEU A 304 0.49 -21.43 -15.63
N ALA A 305 -0.52 -20.80 -16.21
CA ALA A 305 -1.73 -21.45 -16.71
C ALA A 305 -1.45 -22.53 -17.78
N ASP A 306 -0.41 -22.33 -18.59
CA ASP A 306 0.03 -23.29 -19.62
C ASP A 306 0.84 -24.46 -19.04
N GLY A 307 1.07 -24.48 -17.73
CA GLY A 307 1.82 -25.50 -17.02
C GLY A 307 3.32 -25.25 -16.95
N SER A 308 3.85 -24.24 -17.65
CA SER A 308 5.23 -23.78 -17.55
C SER A 308 5.54 -23.21 -16.17
N ARG A 309 6.83 -22.99 -15.88
CA ARG A 309 7.31 -22.59 -14.57
C ARG A 309 8.20 -21.36 -14.68
N ILE A 310 8.00 -20.42 -13.76
CA ILE A 310 8.74 -19.15 -13.72
C ILE A 310 8.87 -18.69 -12.26
N SER A 311 9.99 -18.08 -11.91
CA SER A 311 10.18 -17.38 -10.64
C SER A 311 9.59 -15.96 -10.70
N ALA A 312 9.43 -15.32 -9.54
CA ALA A 312 8.94 -13.94 -9.48
C ALA A 312 9.90 -12.97 -10.18
N LEU A 313 11.21 -13.17 -10.03
CA LEU A 313 12.24 -12.37 -10.67
C LEU A 313 12.20 -12.50 -12.21
N GLU A 314 12.11 -13.74 -12.72
CA GLU A 314 12.00 -13.99 -14.17
C GLU A 314 10.71 -13.41 -14.76
N ALA A 315 9.59 -13.49 -14.04
CA ALA A 315 8.32 -12.92 -14.48
C ALA A 315 8.41 -11.39 -14.61
N GLN A 316 8.98 -10.70 -13.63
CA GLN A 316 9.19 -9.26 -13.69
C GLN A 316 10.19 -8.86 -14.78
N ALA A 317 11.26 -9.64 -15.00
CA ALA A 317 12.19 -9.40 -16.11
C ALA A 317 11.53 -9.54 -17.49
N ARG A 318 10.63 -10.52 -17.66
CA ARG A 318 9.82 -10.65 -18.88
C ARG A 318 8.84 -9.50 -19.06
N LEU A 319 8.15 -9.09 -18.00
CA LEU A 319 7.25 -7.92 -18.05
C LEU A 319 8.02 -6.64 -18.41
N LEU A 320 9.21 -6.42 -17.84
CA LEU A 320 10.07 -5.28 -18.18
C LEU A 320 10.51 -5.32 -19.64
N THR A 321 10.87 -6.50 -20.16
CA THR A 321 11.25 -6.67 -21.58
C THR A 321 10.11 -6.25 -22.49
N GLU A 322 8.88 -6.69 -22.20
CA GLU A 322 7.70 -6.28 -22.96
C GLU A 322 7.35 -4.80 -22.76
N ALA A 323 7.52 -4.26 -21.55
CA ALA A 323 7.30 -2.86 -21.25
C ALA A 323 8.22 -1.93 -22.05
N LYS A 324 9.50 -2.30 -22.19
CA LYS A 324 10.46 -1.55 -23.03
C LYS A 324 10.08 -1.59 -24.51
N ARG A 325 9.71 -2.76 -25.04
CA ARG A 325 9.24 -2.90 -26.43
C ARG A 325 7.95 -2.12 -26.68
N TYR A 326 7.02 -2.15 -25.73
CA TYR A 326 5.78 -1.38 -25.78
C TYR A 326 6.07 0.13 -25.78
N ALA A 327 6.98 0.60 -24.92
CA ALA A 327 7.39 2.01 -24.87
C ALA A 327 7.98 2.48 -26.20
N GLU A 328 8.81 1.66 -26.86
CA GLU A 328 9.37 1.97 -28.18
C GLU A 328 8.30 2.04 -29.28
N GLU A 329 7.31 1.15 -29.29
CA GLU A 329 6.29 1.08 -30.36
C GLU A 329 5.11 2.04 -30.12
N ARG A 330 4.69 2.23 -28.87
CA ARG A 330 3.44 2.91 -28.49
C ARG A 330 3.65 4.19 -27.68
N GLY A 331 4.83 4.35 -27.08
CA GLY A 331 5.14 5.46 -26.18
C GLY A 331 4.52 5.30 -24.78
N LEU A 332 4.88 6.23 -23.88
CA LEU A 332 4.48 6.23 -22.47
C LEU A 332 3.59 7.43 -22.09
N GLY A 333 2.91 8.02 -23.08
CA GLY A 333 2.12 9.26 -22.91
C GLY A 333 0.88 9.14 -22.01
N PHE A 334 0.65 7.99 -21.38
CA PHE A 334 -0.36 7.79 -20.35
C PHE A 334 0.12 8.18 -18.94
N LEU A 335 1.43 8.40 -18.76
CA LEU A 335 2.06 8.99 -17.56
C LEU A 335 2.53 10.43 -17.85
N GLU A 336 2.92 11.17 -16.82
CA GLU A 336 3.55 12.48 -17.02
C GLU A 336 4.89 12.36 -17.77
N PRO A 337 5.30 13.40 -18.53
CA PRO A 337 6.52 13.36 -19.32
C PRO A 337 7.76 12.98 -18.49
N GLY A 338 8.50 11.96 -18.94
CA GLY A 338 9.73 11.49 -18.30
C GLY A 338 9.54 10.51 -17.14
N GLU A 339 8.35 10.43 -16.54
CA GLU A 339 8.08 9.50 -15.44
C GLU A 339 8.14 8.05 -15.94
N GLY A 340 7.54 7.76 -17.09
CA GLY A 340 7.53 6.40 -17.67
C GLY A 340 8.93 5.87 -17.96
N GLU A 341 9.80 6.70 -18.55
CA GLU A 341 11.20 6.35 -18.82
C GLU A 341 11.96 6.09 -17.52
N THR A 342 11.75 6.94 -16.51
CA THR A 342 12.35 6.80 -15.17
C THR A 342 11.90 5.49 -14.50
N VAL A 343 10.63 5.11 -14.65
CA VAL A 343 10.10 3.83 -14.15
C VAL A 343 10.82 2.65 -14.80
N LEU A 344 10.98 2.65 -16.13
CA LEU A 344 11.65 1.55 -16.83
C LEU A 344 13.12 1.41 -16.42
N GLU A 345 13.82 2.54 -16.24
CA GLU A 345 15.21 2.57 -15.79
C GLU A 345 15.33 2.02 -14.36
N LEU A 346 14.56 2.54 -13.41
CA LEU A 346 14.62 2.10 -12.02
C LEU A 346 14.15 0.65 -11.84
N TRP A 347 13.17 0.22 -12.63
CA TRP A 347 12.72 -1.18 -12.63
C TRP A 347 13.83 -2.11 -13.09
N GLU A 348 14.52 -1.78 -14.19
CA GLU A 348 15.68 -2.54 -14.66
C GLU A 348 16.81 -2.61 -13.63
N GLN A 349 17.23 -1.46 -13.11
CA GLN A 349 18.31 -1.37 -12.11
C GLN A 349 17.96 -2.19 -10.86
N THR A 350 16.71 -2.10 -10.40
CA THR A 350 16.23 -2.85 -9.24
C THR A 350 16.28 -4.36 -9.50
N LEU A 351 15.78 -4.83 -10.65
CA LEU A 351 15.82 -6.25 -10.98
C LEU A 351 17.26 -6.78 -11.09
N GLN A 352 18.19 -5.99 -11.66
CA GLN A 352 19.61 -6.36 -11.74
C GLN A 352 20.25 -6.51 -10.34
N VAL A 353 19.95 -5.60 -9.41
CA VAL A 353 20.43 -5.71 -8.02
C VAL A 353 19.81 -6.92 -7.33
N LEU A 354 18.50 -7.13 -7.47
CA LEU A 354 17.80 -8.28 -6.89
C LEU A 354 18.32 -9.62 -7.42
N GLU A 355 18.66 -9.70 -8.71
CA GLU A 355 19.23 -10.90 -9.32
C GLU A 355 20.61 -11.27 -8.73
N GLN A 356 21.46 -10.26 -8.53
CA GLN A 356 22.81 -10.45 -7.99
C GLN A 356 22.78 -10.77 -6.50
N ASN A 357 22.09 -9.93 -5.71
CA ASN A 357 21.95 -10.07 -4.28
C ASN A 357 20.72 -9.28 -3.79
N PRO A 358 19.60 -9.95 -3.44
CA PRO A 358 18.42 -9.27 -2.94
C PRO A 358 18.68 -8.35 -1.75
N MET A 359 19.64 -8.71 -0.88
CA MET A 359 19.98 -7.92 0.31
C MET A 359 20.75 -6.63 0.00
N ALA A 360 21.25 -6.46 -1.23
CA ALA A 360 21.91 -5.23 -1.68
C ALA A 360 20.92 -4.15 -2.14
N ALA A 361 19.64 -4.48 -2.31
CA ALA A 361 18.60 -3.51 -2.67
C ALA A 361 18.10 -2.73 -1.43
N ASP A 362 19.01 -2.01 -0.78
CA ASP A 362 18.76 -1.33 0.50
C ASP A 362 17.81 -0.12 0.40
N GLY A 363 17.54 0.36 -0.81
CA GLY A 363 16.49 1.33 -1.11
C GLY A 363 15.07 0.76 -1.03
N LEU A 364 14.89 -0.55 -0.86
CA LEU A 364 13.57 -1.20 -0.73
C LEU A 364 13.25 -1.54 0.73
N ASP A 365 11.98 -1.64 1.08
CA ASP A 365 11.55 -1.85 2.47
C ASP A 365 11.98 -3.21 3.03
N TRP A 366 11.63 -4.31 2.36
CA TRP A 366 11.88 -5.65 2.90
C TRP A 366 13.38 -6.00 3.06
N PRO A 367 14.30 -5.69 2.11
CA PRO A 367 15.72 -5.99 2.30
C PRO A 367 16.30 -5.13 3.43
N ARG A 368 15.91 -3.85 3.50
CA ARG A 368 16.36 -2.94 4.56
C ARG A 368 15.89 -3.42 5.94
N LYS A 369 14.62 -3.82 6.05
CA LYS A 369 14.05 -4.35 7.29
C LYS A 369 14.75 -5.65 7.72
N LEU A 370 14.96 -6.58 6.79
CA LEU A 370 15.63 -7.84 7.08
C LEU A 370 17.09 -7.64 7.49
N ALA A 371 17.83 -6.74 6.82
CA ALA A 371 19.19 -6.40 7.20
C ALA A 371 19.28 -5.80 8.62
N LEU A 372 18.31 -4.95 8.99
CA LEU A 372 18.22 -4.42 10.35
C LEU A 372 17.99 -5.55 11.36
N ILE A 373 17.03 -6.43 11.10
CA ILE A 373 16.74 -7.60 11.95
C ILE A 373 17.97 -8.49 12.13
N ASP A 374 18.63 -8.86 11.03
CA ASP A 374 19.83 -9.69 11.04
C ASP A 374 20.96 -9.04 11.88
N SER A 375 21.04 -7.70 11.89
CA SER A 375 22.01 -6.97 12.71
C SER A 375 21.74 -7.07 14.23
N TYR A 376 20.48 -7.25 14.64
CA TYR A 376 20.12 -7.48 16.04
C TYR A 376 20.36 -8.94 16.45
N ASP A 377 20.03 -9.90 15.58
CA ASP A 377 20.32 -11.32 15.79
C ASP A 377 21.83 -11.54 15.98
N ALA A 378 22.67 -10.90 15.15
CA ALA A 378 24.13 -10.96 15.26
C ALA A 378 24.67 -10.43 16.60
N LYS A 379 23.92 -9.55 17.28
CA LYS A 379 24.25 -9.01 18.61
C LYS A 379 23.68 -9.87 19.76
N GLY A 380 23.11 -11.04 19.46
CA GLY A 380 22.56 -11.97 20.45
C GLY A 380 21.12 -11.66 20.89
N SER A 381 20.45 -10.70 20.24
CA SER A 381 19.02 -10.45 20.44
C SER A 381 18.24 -11.38 19.51
N SER A 382 17.88 -12.58 19.98
CA SER A 382 17.13 -13.54 19.15
C SER A 382 15.77 -12.98 18.74
N LEU A 383 15.47 -13.03 17.44
CA LEU A 383 14.17 -12.77 16.81
C LEU A 383 12.94 -13.30 17.56
N HIS A 384 13.04 -14.47 18.22
CA HIS A 384 11.94 -15.05 19.01
C HIS A 384 11.56 -14.20 20.25
N LYS A 385 12.37 -13.21 20.62
CA LYS A 385 12.10 -12.27 21.72
C LYS A 385 11.53 -10.93 21.24
N LEU A 386 11.46 -10.70 19.92
CA LEU A 386 11.01 -9.43 19.32
C LEU A 386 9.55 -9.45 18.85
N VAL A 387 8.92 -10.64 18.77
CA VAL A 387 7.53 -10.85 18.33
C VAL A 387 6.64 -11.15 19.52
#